data_AF-A0A8T3MNL8-F1
#
_entry.id   AF-A0A8T3MNL8-F1
#
_cell.length_a   1.000
_cell.length_b   1.000
_cell.length_c   1.000
_cell.angle_alpha   90.00
_cell.angle_beta   90.00
_cell.angle_gamma   90.00
#
_symmetry.space_group_name_H-M   'P 1'
#
loop_
_entity.id
_entity.type
_entity.pdbx_description
1 polymer ?
#
loop_
_entity_poly.entity_id
_entity_poly.type
_entity_poly.pdbx_seq_one_letter_code
_entity_poly.pdbx_strand_id
1 'polypeptide(L)'
;MNDTAGALRTTSDTLLRDLEVLSEIEDEKRSIEPGDPRLVELAARVEELAARVLDSSRRQRTLTESVHRQVEAGLPEAPTTSIEATPRAMATILAEWRDGERRLAAAEPGSPEAIETEALVESCRAEYRRAYDAADRR
;
A
#
# COMPACT_ATOMS: atom_id res chain seq x y z
N MET A 1 6.58 17.50 -9.67
CA MET A 1 5.48 16.58 -9.34
C MET A 1 4.66 17.25 -8.26
N ASN A 2 3.33 17.23 -8.39
CA ASN A 2 2.45 17.82 -7.41
C ASN A 2 2.53 17.01 -6.10
N ASP A 3 3.23 17.55 -5.11
CA ASP A 3 3.57 16.87 -3.85
C ASP A 3 2.32 16.33 -3.14
N THR A 4 1.19 17.07 -3.22
CA THR A 4 -0.08 16.63 -2.63
C THR A 4 -0.68 15.44 -3.38
N ALA A 5 -0.64 15.43 -4.72
CA ALA A 5 -1.14 14.31 -5.53
C ALA A 5 -0.31 13.03 -5.29
N GLY A 6 1.01 13.17 -5.24
CA GLY A 6 1.93 12.08 -4.91
C GLY A 6 1.69 11.52 -3.51
N ALA A 7 1.57 12.39 -2.51
CA ALA A 7 1.25 11.99 -1.14
C ALA A 7 -0.10 11.26 -1.04
N LEU A 8 -1.11 11.71 -1.78
CA LEU A 8 -2.43 11.09 -1.81
C LEU A 8 -2.38 9.70 -2.48
N ARG A 9 -1.65 9.57 -3.60
CA ARG A 9 -1.37 8.28 -4.25
C ARG A 9 -0.71 7.30 -3.28
N THR A 10 0.41 7.68 -2.66
CA THR A 10 1.14 6.82 -1.72
C THR A 10 0.28 6.43 -0.51
N THR A 11 -0.50 7.37 0.03
CA THR A 11 -1.37 7.08 1.18
C THR A 11 -2.48 6.10 0.78
N SER A 12 -3.11 6.29 -0.39
CA SER A 12 -4.15 5.40 -0.90
C SER A 12 -3.60 3.99 -1.19
N ASP A 13 -2.43 3.88 -1.79
CA ASP A 13 -1.80 2.57 -2.09
C ASP A 13 -1.43 1.83 -0.81
N THR A 14 -0.94 2.55 0.21
CA THR A 14 -0.62 1.98 1.51
C THR A 14 -1.88 1.48 2.22
N LEU A 15 -2.95 2.29 2.23
CA LEU A 15 -4.22 1.92 2.82
C LEU A 15 -4.81 0.65 2.21
N LEU A 16 -4.82 0.56 0.86
CA LEU A 16 -5.35 -0.62 0.18
C LEU A 16 -4.54 -1.88 0.50
N ARG A 17 -3.20 -1.77 0.52
CA ARG A 17 -2.34 -2.90 0.89
C ARG A 17 -2.57 -3.36 2.33
N ASP A 18 -2.65 -2.43 3.28
CA ASP A 18 -2.89 -2.79 4.69
C ASP A 18 -4.26 -3.49 4.86
N LEU A 19 -5.28 -3.11 4.06
CA LEU A 19 -6.57 -3.78 4.06
C LEU A 19 -6.50 -5.20 3.45
N GLU A 20 -5.75 -5.39 2.37
CA GLU A 20 -5.52 -6.70 1.75
C GLU A 20 -4.83 -7.64 2.75
N VAL A 21 -3.73 -7.18 3.36
CA VAL A 21 -2.99 -7.95 4.37
C VAL A 21 -3.87 -8.30 5.58
N LEU A 22 -4.68 -7.35 6.06
CA LEU A 22 -5.59 -7.61 7.18
C LEU A 22 -6.57 -8.74 6.83
N SER A 23 -7.11 -8.72 5.61
CA SER A 23 -7.97 -9.81 5.12
C SER A 23 -7.23 -11.15 5.07
N GLU A 24 -6.00 -11.18 4.55
CA GLU A 24 -5.19 -12.40 4.45
C GLU A 24 -4.87 -12.99 5.82
N ILE A 25 -4.47 -12.17 6.79
CA ILE A 25 -4.19 -12.62 8.16
C ILE A 25 -5.45 -13.17 8.83
N GLU A 26 -6.62 -12.55 8.64
CA GLU A 26 -7.87 -13.06 9.20
C GLU A 26 -8.28 -14.40 8.57
N ASP A 27 -8.09 -14.56 7.26
CA ASP A 27 -8.36 -15.86 6.61
C ASP A 27 -7.39 -16.95 7.08
N GLU A 28 -6.11 -16.62 7.30
CA GLU A 28 -5.15 -17.58 7.87
C GLU A 28 -5.54 -17.96 9.31
N LYS A 29 -5.85 -16.99 10.18
CA LYS A 29 -6.29 -17.25 11.56
C LYS A 29 -7.48 -18.21 11.62
N ARG A 30 -8.42 -18.12 10.68
CA ARG A 30 -9.61 -18.99 10.63
C ARG A 30 -9.28 -20.45 10.31
N SER A 31 -8.11 -20.70 9.72
CA SER A 31 -7.63 -22.04 9.36
C SER A 31 -6.78 -22.72 10.45
N ILE A 32 -6.33 -21.95 11.45
CA ILE A 32 -5.43 -22.42 12.52
C ILE A 32 -6.23 -23.03 13.67
N GLU A 33 -5.72 -24.11 14.26
CA GLU A 33 -6.36 -24.79 15.39
C GLU A 33 -6.40 -23.91 16.66
N PRO A 34 -7.52 -23.94 17.42
CA PRO A 34 -7.59 -23.26 18.71
C PRO A 34 -6.50 -23.76 19.68
N GLY A 35 -5.62 -22.86 20.11
CA GLY A 35 -4.51 -23.16 21.02
C GLY A 35 -3.12 -23.07 20.40
N ASP A 36 -3.02 -22.91 19.07
CA ASP A 36 -1.75 -22.58 18.41
C ASP A 36 -1.27 -21.17 18.86
N PRO A 37 -0.03 -21.03 19.38
CA PRO A 37 0.54 -19.75 19.76
C PRO A 37 0.55 -18.69 18.64
N ARG A 38 0.62 -19.10 17.37
CA ARG A 38 0.60 -18.19 16.20
C ARG A 38 -0.67 -17.34 16.15
N LEU A 39 -1.79 -17.82 16.70
CA LEU A 39 -3.03 -17.04 16.79
C LEU A 39 -2.84 -15.75 17.60
N VAL A 40 -2.01 -15.77 18.64
CA VAL A 40 -1.74 -14.60 19.48
C VAL A 40 -0.92 -13.57 18.70
N GLU A 41 0.11 -14.03 17.98
CA GLU A 41 0.97 -13.18 17.15
C GLU A 41 0.18 -12.54 16.00
N LEU A 42 -0.63 -13.34 15.29
CA LEU A 42 -1.47 -12.85 14.20
C LEU A 42 -2.56 -11.89 14.72
N ALA A 43 -3.14 -12.15 15.90
CA ALA A 43 -4.11 -11.22 16.50
C ALA A 43 -3.48 -9.88 16.88
N ALA A 44 -2.28 -9.89 17.47
CA ALA A 44 -1.53 -8.66 17.74
C ALA A 44 -1.24 -7.89 16.44
N ARG A 45 -0.87 -8.61 15.37
CA ARG A 45 -0.62 -7.97 14.09
C ARG A 45 -1.86 -7.33 13.47
N VAL A 46 -3.03 -7.97 13.58
CA VAL A 46 -4.30 -7.39 13.13
C VAL A 46 -4.58 -6.06 13.83
N GLU A 47 -4.35 -5.98 15.15
CA GLU A 47 -4.52 -4.74 15.91
C GLU A 47 -3.61 -3.62 15.38
N GLU A 48 -2.33 -3.92 15.17
CA GLU A 48 -1.36 -2.97 14.61
C GLU A 48 -1.76 -2.50 13.20
N LEU A 49 -2.17 -3.42 12.33
CA LEU A 49 -2.66 -3.12 10.98
C LEU A 49 -3.91 -2.24 11.02
N ALA A 50 -4.88 -2.55 11.87
CA ALA A 50 -6.09 -1.75 12.03
C ALA A 50 -5.77 -0.31 12.48
N ALA A 51 -4.79 -0.14 13.37
CA ALA A 51 -4.30 1.18 13.75
C ALA A 51 -3.66 1.93 12.56
N ARG A 52 -2.84 1.27 11.74
CA ARG A 52 -2.26 1.86 10.51
C ARG A 52 -3.33 2.24 9.48
N VAL A 53 -4.35 1.40 9.29
CA VAL A 53 -5.50 1.68 8.42
C VAL A 53 -6.24 2.92 8.88
N LEU A 54 -6.50 3.06 10.19
CA LEU A 54 -7.16 4.23 10.74
C LEU A 54 -6.33 5.51 10.54
N ASP A 55 -5.03 5.45 10.78
CA ASP A 55 -4.12 6.58 10.57
C ASP A 55 -4.07 7.00 9.09
N SER A 56 -3.88 6.04 8.20
CA SER A 56 -3.89 6.26 6.74
C SER A 56 -5.20 6.85 6.25
N SER A 57 -6.34 6.39 6.79
CA SER A 57 -7.67 6.92 6.47
C SER A 57 -7.82 8.39 6.90
N ARG A 58 -7.31 8.74 8.09
CA ARG A 58 -7.31 10.15 8.58
C ARG A 58 -6.42 11.04 7.72
N ARG A 59 -5.24 10.53 7.33
CA ARG A 59 -4.32 11.24 6.43
C ARG A 59 -4.93 11.44 5.05
N GLN A 60 -5.55 10.40 4.49
CA GLN A 60 -6.22 10.46 3.18
C GLN A 60 -7.36 11.48 3.18
N ARG A 61 -8.17 11.56 4.25
CA ARG A 61 -9.19 12.60 4.41
C ARG A 61 -8.56 13.99 4.35
N THR A 62 -7.52 14.23 5.14
CA THR A 62 -6.82 15.53 5.21
C THR A 62 -6.22 15.94 3.85
N LEU A 63 -5.58 15.00 3.15
CA LEU A 63 -5.03 15.23 1.82
C LEU A 63 -6.11 15.53 0.79
N THR A 64 -7.22 14.78 0.82
CA THR A 64 -8.38 15.01 -0.05
C THR A 64 -8.98 16.40 0.15
N GLU A 65 -9.16 16.83 1.41
CA GLU A 65 -9.62 18.17 1.75
C GLU A 65 -8.64 19.27 1.28
N SER A 66 -7.33 19.00 1.31
CA SER A 66 -6.32 19.90 0.76
C SER A 66 -6.41 20.01 -0.77
N VAL A 67 -6.49 18.89 -1.46
CA VAL A 67 -6.66 18.85 -2.92
C VAL A 67 -7.91 19.62 -3.35
N HIS A 68 -9.04 19.40 -2.66
CA HIS A 68 -10.29 20.10 -2.97
C HIS A 68 -10.12 21.62 -2.88
N ARG A 69 -9.52 22.13 -1.80
CA ARG A 69 -9.25 23.57 -1.62
C ARG A 69 -8.31 24.13 -2.69
N GLN A 70 -7.30 23.37 -3.12
CA GLN A 70 -6.38 23.79 -4.19
C GLN A 70 -7.12 23.94 -5.53
N VAL A 71 -8.01 22.98 -5.84
CA VAL A 71 -8.85 23.01 -7.05
C VAL A 71 -9.83 24.18 -7.01
N GLU A 72 -10.55 24.39 -5.91
CA GLU A 72 -11.48 25.51 -5.74
C GLU A 72 -10.80 26.88 -5.88
N ALA A 73 -9.59 27.01 -5.34
CA ALA A 73 -8.79 28.23 -5.45
C ALA A 73 -8.11 28.42 -6.82
N GLY A 74 -8.23 27.44 -7.74
CA GLY A 74 -7.62 27.50 -9.07
C GLY A 74 -6.09 27.56 -9.03
N LEU A 75 -5.46 26.92 -8.05
CA LEU A 75 -4.00 26.95 -7.91
C LEU A 75 -3.33 26.22 -9.08
N PRO A 76 -2.23 26.74 -9.65
CA PRO A 76 -1.48 26.08 -10.73
C PRO A 76 -1.01 24.67 -10.37
N GLU A 77 -0.70 24.44 -9.09
CA GLU A 77 -0.27 23.16 -8.55
C GLU A 77 -1.45 22.26 -8.17
N ALA A 78 -2.70 22.59 -8.45
CA ALA A 78 -3.82 21.69 -8.13
C ALA A 78 -3.74 20.39 -8.96
N PRO A 79 -4.03 19.21 -8.37
CA PRO A 79 -4.08 17.97 -9.14
C PRO A 79 -5.15 18.02 -10.23
N THR A 80 -4.81 17.60 -11.46
CA THR A 80 -5.71 17.59 -12.62
C THR A 80 -6.13 16.19 -13.07
N THR A 81 -5.53 15.15 -12.50
CA THR A 81 -5.79 13.74 -12.81
C THR A 81 -6.27 12.99 -11.57
N SER A 82 -6.88 11.81 -11.77
CA SER A 82 -7.24 10.93 -10.65
C SER A 82 -6.01 10.44 -9.88
N ILE A 83 -6.24 9.93 -8.68
CA ILE A 83 -5.20 9.30 -7.85
C ILE A 83 -4.55 8.17 -8.65
N GLU A 84 -5.33 7.26 -9.23
CA GLU A 84 -4.83 6.12 -10.02
C GLU A 84 -3.98 6.54 -11.22
N ALA A 85 -4.36 7.64 -11.90
CA ALA A 85 -3.62 8.16 -13.04
C ALA A 85 -2.35 8.94 -12.64
N THR A 86 -2.08 9.14 -11.35
CA THR A 86 -0.89 9.85 -10.87
C THR A 86 0.32 8.89 -10.94
N PRO A 87 1.29 9.14 -11.84
CA PRO A 87 2.37 8.20 -12.09
C PRO A 87 3.37 8.18 -10.94
N ARG A 88 3.83 6.98 -10.58
CA ARG A 88 5.03 6.78 -9.75
C ARG A 88 6.24 6.55 -10.65
N ALA A 89 7.42 6.99 -10.22
CA ALA A 89 8.64 6.74 -10.96
C ALA A 89 8.95 5.23 -10.99
N MET A 90 9.21 4.67 -12.17
CA MET A 90 9.53 3.24 -12.32
C MET A 90 10.74 2.82 -11.46
N ALA A 91 11.73 3.70 -11.30
CA ALA A 91 12.87 3.46 -10.43
C ALA A 91 12.47 3.28 -8.95
N THR A 92 11.49 4.05 -8.47
CA THR A 92 10.95 3.91 -7.10
C THR A 92 10.24 2.57 -6.94
N ILE A 93 9.37 2.21 -7.88
CA ILE A 93 8.64 0.93 -7.85
C ILE A 93 9.63 -0.25 -7.86
N LEU A 94 10.66 -0.21 -8.70
CA LEU A 94 11.70 -1.25 -8.75
C LEU A 94 12.53 -1.34 -7.47
N ALA A 95 12.83 -0.20 -6.85
CA ALA A 95 13.57 -0.18 -5.59
C ALA A 95 12.78 -0.85 -4.47
N GLU A 96 11.50 -0.51 -4.33
CA GLU A 96 10.58 -1.12 -3.38
C GLU A 96 10.39 -2.62 -3.65
N TRP A 97 10.20 -3.01 -4.91
CA TRP A 97 10.07 -4.41 -5.28
C TRP A 97 11.32 -5.22 -4.87
N ARG A 98 12.51 -4.74 -5.25
CA ARG A 98 13.77 -5.44 -4.91
C ARG A 98 14.01 -5.54 -3.42
N ASP A 99 13.57 -4.54 -2.65
CA ASP A 99 13.64 -4.59 -1.20
C ASP A 99 12.67 -5.61 -0.61
N GLY A 100 11.42 -5.61 -1.10
CA GLY A 100 10.42 -6.61 -0.74
C GLY A 100 10.90 -8.03 -1.02
N GLU A 101 11.45 -8.32 -2.20
CA GLU A 101 11.97 -9.65 -2.54
C GLU A 101 13.10 -10.11 -1.59
N ARG A 102 13.99 -9.19 -1.16
CA ARG A 102 15.03 -9.52 -0.17
C ARG A 102 14.45 -9.80 1.21
N ARG A 103 13.48 -9.00 1.64
CA ARG A 103 12.82 -9.17 2.93
C ARG A 103 12.02 -10.46 2.97
N LEU A 104 11.28 -10.76 1.90
CA LEU A 104 10.51 -11.99 1.77
C LEU A 104 11.40 -13.23 1.81
N ALA A 105 12.56 -13.21 1.14
CA ALA A 105 13.53 -14.30 1.19
C ALA A 105 14.12 -14.55 2.59
N ALA A 106 14.06 -13.56 3.48
CA ALA A 106 14.53 -13.66 4.86
C ALA A 106 13.41 -13.95 5.87
N ALA A 107 12.15 -13.75 5.50
CA ALA A 107 11.00 -13.90 6.38
C ALA A 107 10.64 -15.38 6.59
N GLU A 108 10.12 -15.70 7.76
CA GLU A 108 9.60 -17.05 8.04
C GLU A 108 8.28 -17.26 7.27
N PRO A 109 8.10 -18.40 6.56
CA PRO A 109 6.86 -18.67 5.84
C PRO A 109 5.62 -18.64 6.75
N GLY A 110 4.57 -17.94 6.33
CA GLY A 110 3.34 -17.79 7.12
C GLY A 110 3.49 -16.89 8.37
N SER A 111 4.63 -16.21 8.51
CA SER A 111 4.74 -15.12 9.48
C SER A 111 3.96 -13.90 8.99
N PRO A 112 3.50 -13.02 9.90
CA PRO A 112 2.85 -11.78 9.47
C PRO A 112 3.74 -10.89 8.59
N GLU A 113 5.07 -10.94 8.79
CA GLU A 113 6.01 -10.23 7.93
C GLU A 113 6.05 -10.79 6.50
N ALA A 114 6.00 -12.11 6.34
CA ALA A 114 5.98 -12.75 5.03
C ALA A 114 4.73 -12.32 4.24
N ILE A 115 3.55 -12.41 4.86
CA ILE A 115 2.26 -12.03 4.26
C ILE A 115 2.29 -10.57 3.79
N GLU A 116 2.72 -9.66 4.66
CA GLU A 116 2.84 -8.24 4.29
C GLU A 116 3.80 -7.97 3.14
N THR A 117 4.93 -8.67 3.15
CA THR A 117 5.96 -8.48 2.15
C THR A 117 5.53 -9.07 0.80
N GLU A 118 4.79 -10.19 0.81
CA GLU A 118 4.18 -10.79 -0.38
C GLU A 118 3.19 -9.82 -1.05
N ALA A 119 2.26 -9.25 -0.27
CA ALA A 119 1.30 -8.26 -0.77
C ALA A 119 2.02 -7.03 -1.37
N LEU A 120 3.10 -6.55 -0.74
CA LEU A 120 3.93 -5.47 -1.28
C LEU A 120 4.58 -5.85 -2.62
N VAL A 121 5.22 -7.02 -2.69
CA VAL A 121 5.93 -7.50 -3.88
C VAL A 121 4.97 -7.63 -5.07
N GLU A 122 3.80 -8.25 -4.86
CA GLU A 122 2.82 -8.43 -5.94
C GLU A 122 2.25 -7.08 -6.41
N SER A 123 1.95 -6.18 -5.48
CA SER A 123 1.53 -4.81 -5.79
C SER A 123 2.56 -4.06 -6.65
N CYS A 124 3.84 -4.09 -6.26
CA CYS A 124 4.92 -3.45 -7.01
C CYS A 124 5.14 -4.09 -8.38
N ARG A 125 5.06 -5.43 -8.48
CA ARG A 125 5.19 -6.15 -9.75
C ARG A 125 4.08 -5.76 -10.73
N ALA A 126 2.83 -5.76 -10.27
CA ALA A 126 1.68 -5.38 -11.08
C ALA A 126 1.77 -3.91 -11.54
N GLU A 127 2.16 -3.00 -10.63
CA GLU A 127 2.34 -1.58 -10.96
C GLU A 127 3.48 -1.36 -11.96
N TYR A 128 4.64 -2.00 -11.75
CA TYR A 128 5.78 -1.88 -12.66
C TYR A 128 5.41 -2.33 -14.07
N ARG A 129 4.71 -3.46 -14.21
CA ARG A 129 4.23 -3.95 -15.52
C ARG A 129 3.35 -2.92 -16.21
N ARG A 130 2.37 -2.33 -15.50
CA ARG A 130 1.51 -1.28 -16.06
C ARG A 130 2.32 -0.05 -16.52
N ALA A 131 3.30 0.37 -15.71
CA ALA A 131 4.16 1.50 -16.04
C ALA A 131 5.06 1.21 -17.26
N TYR A 132 5.62 0.00 -17.34
CA TYR A 132 6.42 -0.45 -18.47
C TYR A 132 5.60 -0.49 -19.76
N ASP A 133 4.43 -1.13 -19.75
CA ASP A 133 3.55 -1.22 -20.93
C ASP A 133 3.07 0.15 -21.41
N ALA A 134 2.87 1.10 -20.49
CA ALA A 134 2.51 2.47 -20.82
C ALA A 134 3.67 3.25 -21.46
N ALA A 135 4.92 2.95 -21.09
CA ALA A 135 6.11 3.54 -21.68
C ALA A 135 6.43 2.94 -23.05
N ASP A 136 6.22 1.63 -23.23
CA ASP A 136 6.50 0.91 -24.49
C ASP A 136 5.50 1.25 -25.61
N ARG A 137 4.29 1.70 -25.26
CA ARG A 137 3.26 2.15 -26.21
C ARG A 137 3.40 3.61 -26.65
N ARG A 138 4.43 4.34 -26.20
CA ARG A 138 4.69 5.75 -26.54
C ARG A 138 5.82 5.87 -27.55
#